data_AF-A0A6S6RZI9-F1
#
_entry.id   AF-A0A6S6RZI9-F1
#
_cell.length_a   1.000
_cell.length_b   1.000
_cell.length_c   1.000
_cell.angle_alpha   90.00
_cell.angle_beta   90.00
_cell.angle_gamma   90.00
#
_symmetry.space_group_name_H-M   'P 1'
#
loop_
_entity.id
_entity.type
_entity.pdbx_description
1 polymer ?
#
loop_
_entity_poly.entity_id
_entity_poly.type
_entity_poly.pdbx_seq_one_letter_code
_entity_poly.pdbx_strand_id
1 'polypeptide(L)' 'MIIRAQNPANFAEEYIVESIWNNHFPLGSILPAERELSELIGVTRTTLREVLQRLPRDG' A
#
# COMPACT_ATOMS: atom_id res chain seq x y z
N MET A 1 -1.77 7.81 15.41
CA MET A 1 -1.83 6.34 15.52
C MET A 1 -0.43 5.82 15.19
N ILE A 2 0.21 5.04 16.05
CA ILE A 2 1.56 4.50 15.78
C ILE A 2 1.36 3.13 15.15
N ILE A 3 1.50 3.04 13.82
CA ILE A 3 1.39 1.76 13.11
C ILE A 3 2.59 0.89 13.53
N ARG A 4 2.33 -0.18 14.27
CA ARG A 4 3.34 -1.18 14.67
C ARG A 4 3.49 -2.22 13.57
N ALA A 5 4.06 -1.82 12.43
CA ALA A 5 4.41 -2.79 11.40
C ALA A 5 5.72 -3.49 11.77
N GLN A 6 5.67 -4.80 12.01
CA GLN A 6 6.89 -5.62 12.18
C GLN A 6 7.68 -5.74 10.87
N ASN A 7 7.00 -5.63 9.72
CA ASN A 7 7.59 -5.71 8.39
C ASN A 7 7.08 -4.57 7.47
N PRO A 8 7.93 -4.04 6.57
CA PRO A 8 7.56 -2.96 5.64
C PRO A 8 6.41 -3.33 4.70
N ALA A 9 6.21 -4.61 4.40
CA ALA A 9 5.07 -5.09 3.62
C ALA A 9 3.73 -4.85 4.33
N ASN A 10 3.63 -5.22 5.62
CA ASN A 10 2.42 -4.99 6.42
C ASN A 10 2.13 -3.49 6.58
N PHE A 11 3.17 -2.66 6.71
CA PHE A 11 2.99 -1.21 6.75
C PHE A 11 2.37 -0.67 5.46
N ALA A 12 2.89 -1.10 4.31
CA ALA A 12 2.36 -0.68 3.01
C ALA A 12 0.93 -1.19 2.79
N GLU A 13 0.62 -2.41 3.27
CA GLU A 13 -0.73 -2.97 3.22
C GLU A 13 -1.73 -2.14 4.01
N GLU A 14 -1.46 -1.87 5.29
CA GLU A 14 -2.33 -1.02 6.12
C GLU A 14 -2.45 0.38 5.53
N TYR A 15 -1.36 0.96 5.03
CA TYR A 15 -1.39 2.27 4.39
C TYR A 15 -2.28 2.31 3.15
N ILE A 16 -2.20 1.29 2.29
CA ILE A 16 -3.04 1.19 1.08
C ILE A 16 -4.50 1.03 1.49
N VAL A 17 -4.80 0.14 2.45
CA VAL A 17 -6.15 -0.04 2.97
C VAL A 17 -6.69 1.28 3.51
N GLU A 18 -5.97 1.92 4.43
CA GLU A 18 -6.37 3.21 5.02
C GLU A 18 -6.54 4.30 3.95
N SER A 19 -5.70 4.29 2.92
CA SER A 19 -5.82 5.22 1.78
C SER A 19 -7.05 4.93 0.92
N ILE A 20 -7.44 3.67 0.74
CA ILE A 20 -8.70 3.30 0.07
C ILE A 20 -9.90 3.78 0.91
N TRP A 21 -9.87 3.55 2.22
CA TRP A 21 -10.92 4.00 3.15
C TRP A 21 -11.06 5.53 3.22
N ASN A 22 -9.93 6.25 3.16
CA ASN A 22 -9.91 7.71 3.08
C ASN A 22 -10.21 8.24 1.66
N ASN A 23 -10.57 7.36 0.72
CA ASN A 23 -10.89 7.68 -0.67
C ASN A 23 -9.72 8.35 -1.43
N HIS A 24 -8.49 8.18 -0.93
CA HIS A 24 -7.25 8.67 -1.52
C HIS A 24 -6.84 7.82 -2.73
N PHE A 25 -7.11 6.51 -2.66
CA PHE A 25 -7.00 5.59 -3.81
C PHE A 25 -8.33 4.85 -4.02
N PRO A 26 -9.24 5.39 -4.83
CA PRO A 26 -10.50 4.72 -5.12
C PRO A 26 -10.26 3.39 -5.82
N LEU A 27 -10.99 2.36 -5.42
CA LEU A 27 -11.01 1.06 -6.10
C LEU A 27 -11.45 1.26 -7.56
N GLY A 28 -10.58 0.88 -8.52
CA GLY A 28 -10.82 1.07 -9.96
C GLY A 28 -10.28 2.39 -10.54
N SER A 29 -9.74 3.29 -9.70
CA SER A 29 -8.92 4.42 -10.15
C SER A 29 -7.55 3.93 -10.61
N ILE A 30 -6.91 4.69 -11.51
CA ILE A 30 -5.50 4.51 -11.82
C ILE A 30 -4.73 4.82 -10.53
N LEU A 31 -3.99 3.83 -9.99
CA LEU A 31 -3.10 4.08 -8.86
C LEU A 31 -2.03 5.10 -9.28
N PRO A 32 -1.58 5.97 -8.36
CA PRO A 32 -0.38 6.77 -8.60
C PRO A 32 0.78 5.87 -8.99
N ALA A 33 1.78 6.43 -9.66
CA ALA A 33 2.95 5.66 -10.04
C ALA A 33 3.52 4.91 -8.83
N GLU A 34 3.82 3.61 -8.97
CA GLU A 34 4.42 2.80 -7.89
C GLU A 34 5.63 3.48 -7.27
N ARG A 35 6.34 4.29 -8.06
CA ARG A 35 7.43 5.15 -7.60
C ARG A 35 6.97 6.15 -6.54
N GLU A 36 5.91 6.92 -6.78
CA GLU A 36 5.41 7.89 -5.79
C GLU A 36 4.92 7.18 -4.53
N LEU A 37 4.19 6.08 -4.68
CA LEU A 37 3.74 5.26 -3.55
C LEU A 37 4.92 4.72 -2.74
N SER A 38 5.98 4.26 -3.40
CA SER A 38 7.19 3.78 -2.74
C SER A 38 7.91 4.88 -1.95
N GLU A 39 7.96 6.10 -2.50
CA GLU A 39 8.58 7.25 -1.83
C GLU A 39 7.71 7.78 -0.68
N LEU A 40 6.39 7.77 -0.84
CA LEU A 40 5.41 8.22 0.14
C LEU A 40 5.37 7.31 1.37
N ILE A 41 5.34 6.00 1.16
CA ILE A 41 5.29 4.98 2.21
C ILE A 41 6.70 4.70 2.77
N GLY A 42 7.74 5.01 2.00
CA GLY A 42 9.14 4.75 2.38
C GLY A 42 9.55 3.29 2.26
N VAL A 43 8.90 2.53 1.36
CA VAL A 43 9.18 1.10 1.13
C VAL A 43 9.79 0.88 -0.24
N THR A 44 10.50 -0.24 -0.42
CA THR A 44 11.05 -0.59 -1.73
C THR A 44 9.92 -0.93 -2.71
N ARG A 45 10.16 -0.66 -4.00
CA ARG A 45 9.21 -0.99 -5.08
C ARG A 45 8.83 -2.48 -5.10
N THR A 46 9.78 -3.36 -4.79
CA THR A 46 9.53 -4.81 -4.69
C THR A 46 8.50 -5.12 -3.61
N THR A 47 8.63 -4.49 -2.44
CA THR A 47 7.68 -4.65 -1.32
C THR A 47 6.28 -4.16 -1.71
N LEU A 48 6.19 -2.99 -2.37
CA LEU A 48 4.91 -2.44 -2.83
C LEU A 48 4.21 -3.38 -3.81
N ARG A 49 4.99 -3.95 -4.74
CA ARG A 49 4.45 -4.89 -5.74
C ARG A 49 4.00 -6.21 -5.11
N GLU A 50 4.72 -6.72 -4.12
CA GLU A 50 4.32 -7.90 -3.36
C GLU A 50 2.98 -7.67 -2.65
N VAL A 51 2.82 -6.51 -1.99
CA VAL A 51 1.58 -6.15 -1.30
C VAL A 51 0.42 -6.02 -2.28
N LEU A 52 0.60 -5.30 -3.40
CA LEU A 52 -0.44 -5.17 -4.43
C LEU A 52 -0.82 -6.51 -5.07
N GLN A 53 0.12 -7.46 -5.15
CA GLN A 53 -0.18 -8.83 -5.64
C GLN A 53 -0.83 -9.72 -4.57
N ARG A 54 -0.58 -9.45 -3.28
CA ARG A 54 -1.16 -10.20 -2.16
C ARG A 54 -2.57 -9.74 -1.81
N LEU A 55 -2.83 -8.43 -1.83
CA LEU A 55 -4.12 -7.83 -1.47
C LEU A 55 -5.34 -8.47 -2.17
N PRO A 56 -5.33 -8.71 -3.50
CA PRO A 56 -6.46 -9.37 -4.18
C PRO A 56 -6.52 -10.89 -3.96
N ARG A 57 -5.48 -11.52 -3.40
CA ARG A 57 -5.45 -12.96 -3.10
C ARG A 57 -6.04 -13.31 -1.73
N ASP A 58 -5.99 -12.38 -0.77
CA ASP A 58 -6.60 -12.53 0.56
C ASP A 58 -8.08 -12.07 0.60
N GLY A 59 -8.66 -11.73 -0.56
CA GLY A 59 -10.07 -11.34 -0.72
C GLY A 59 -11.05 -12.50 -0.75
#